data_AF-E2B975-F1
#
_entry.id   AF-E2B975-F1
#
_cell.length_a   1.000
_cell.length_b   1.000
_cell.length_c   1.000
_cell.angle_alpha   90.00
_cell.angle_beta   90.00
_cell.angle_gamma   90.00
#
_symmetry.space_group_name_H-M   'P 1'
#
loop_
_entity.id
_entity.type
_entity.pdbx_description
1 polymer ?
#
loop_
_entity_poly.entity_id
_entity_poly.type
_entity_poly.pdbx_seq_one_letter_code
_entity_poly.pdbx_strand_id
1 'polypeptide(L)'
;MRKESARLYACLDFTSALQVSWMRKRDMHILSAGTLMYTSDLRFLVIHPEKSENWTLQIKSPQERDSGVYECQVSTEPKMSLNYSLNVVDKQCTVYTERGSVTLDVGRSLGSSSCSYTRLREFRSARVIHLFDQFC
;
A
#
# COMPACT_ATOMS: atom_id res chain seq x y z
N MET A 1 -6.79 12.86 10.73
CA MET A 1 -7.42 11.72 10.04
C MET A 1 -6.36 10.66 9.81
N ARG A 2 -6.53 9.45 10.34
CA ARG A 2 -5.46 8.44 10.40
C ARG A 2 -5.60 7.48 9.23
N LYS A 3 -4.68 7.56 8.27
CA LYS A 3 -4.50 6.52 7.23
C LYS A 3 -4.03 5.24 7.91
N GLU A 4 -4.85 4.18 7.88
CA GLU A 4 -4.67 3.02 8.75
C GLU A 4 -3.49 2.12 8.36
N SER A 5 -3.31 1.76 7.08
CA SER A 5 -2.03 1.23 6.50
C SER A 5 -2.22 0.75 5.05
N ALA A 6 -1.14 0.72 4.28
CA ALA A 6 -1.03 -0.04 3.03
C ALA A 6 -0.47 -1.44 3.29
N ARG A 7 -0.89 -2.45 2.54
CA ARG A 7 -0.27 -3.78 2.55
C ARG A 7 -0.05 -4.28 1.14
N LEU A 8 1.19 -4.67 0.84
CA LEU A 8 1.57 -5.37 -0.39
C LEU A 8 1.76 -6.84 -0.04
N TYR A 9 0.80 -7.66 -0.42
CA TYR A 9 0.74 -9.07 -0.07
C TYR A 9 1.55 -9.92 -1.05
N ALA A 10 2.21 -10.97 -0.54
CA ALA A 10 2.64 -12.18 -1.26
C ALA A 10 3.97 -12.14 -2.04
N CYS A 11 5.11 -12.14 -1.33
CA CYS A 11 6.14 -13.09 -1.75
C CYS A 11 5.82 -14.45 -1.14
N LEU A 12 5.68 -15.47 -1.99
CA LEU A 12 5.58 -16.86 -1.55
C LEU A 12 6.97 -17.48 -1.60
N ASP A 13 7.43 -18.02 -0.47
CA ASP A 13 8.56 -18.95 -0.41
C ASP A 13 8.03 -20.36 -0.12
N PHE A 14 8.13 -21.25 -1.11
CA PHE A 14 7.65 -22.64 -1.03
C PHE A 14 8.58 -23.59 -0.29
N THR A 15 9.77 -23.13 0.11
CA THR A 15 10.82 -24.01 0.68
C THR A 15 11.17 -23.70 2.12
N SER A 16 10.73 -22.54 2.64
CA SER A 16 11.13 -21.95 3.92
C SER A 16 12.64 -21.72 4.11
N ALA A 17 13.45 -22.03 3.10
CA ALA A 17 14.91 -21.91 3.10
C ALA A 17 15.40 -20.74 2.24
N LEU A 18 14.51 -20.12 1.45
CA LEU A 18 14.88 -19.05 0.53
C LEU A 18 14.61 -17.69 1.16
N GLN A 19 15.53 -16.76 0.94
CA GLN A 19 15.43 -15.43 1.49
C GLN A 19 14.50 -14.57 0.63
N VAL A 20 13.47 -14.00 1.25
CA VAL A 20 12.60 -12.99 0.64
C VAL A 20 13.17 -11.60 0.88
N SER A 21 13.14 -10.72 -0.10
CA SER A 21 13.52 -9.30 0.07
C SER A 21 12.52 -8.36 -0.59
N TRP A 22 12.33 -7.19 0.02
CA TRP A 22 11.51 -6.12 -0.55
C TRP A 22 12.40 -4.96 -0.98
N MET A 23 12.12 -4.42 -2.16
CA MET A 23 12.86 -3.32 -2.77
C MET A 23 11.91 -2.28 -3.33
N ARG A 24 12.28 -1.01 -3.21
CA ARG A 24 11.61 0.08 -3.92
C ARG A 24 12.28 0.31 -5.27
N LYS A 25 11.56 0.17 -6.37
CA LYS A 25 12.16 0.16 -7.72
C LYS A 25 12.66 1.51 -8.19
N ARG A 26 12.04 2.61 -7.76
CA ARG A 26 12.38 3.96 -8.26
C ARG A 26 13.83 4.37 -7.98
N ASP A 27 14.41 3.85 -6.91
CA ASP A 27 15.75 4.17 -6.42
C ASP A 27 16.55 2.93 -6.02
N MET A 28 16.04 1.75 -6.37
CA MET A 28 16.66 0.44 -6.06
C MET A 28 17.00 0.26 -4.57
N HIS A 29 16.25 0.93 -3.69
CA HIS A 29 16.51 0.88 -2.26
C HIS A 29 15.94 -0.42 -1.66
N ILE A 30 16.80 -1.21 -1.03
CA ILE A 30 16.39 -2.40 -0.29
C ILE A 30 15.68 -1.94 0.98
N LEU A 31 14.43 -2.37 1.14
CA LEU A 31 13.62 -2.06 2.32
C LEU A 31 13.82 -3.12 3.40
N SER A 32 13.88 -4.39 3.01
CA SER A 32 14.09 -5.52 3.93
C SER A 32 14.72 -6.73 3.24
N ALA A 33 15.36 -7.59 4.04
CA ALA A 33 15.71 -8.96 3.67
C ALA A 33 15.28 -9.89 4.82
N GLY A 34 14.33 -10.77 4.55
CA GLY A 34 13.58 -11.49 5.57
C GLY A 34 12.88 -10.50 6.50
N THR A 35 13.04 -10.71 7.80
CA THR A 35 12.50 -9.83 8.85
C THR A 35 13.42 -8.65 9.19
N LEU A 36 14.63 -8.61 8.62
CA LEU A 36 15.58 -7.52 8.82
C LEU A 36 15.21 -6.32 7.95
N MET A 37 15.04 -5.15 8.58
CA MET A 37 14.75 -3.88 7.90
C MET A 37 16.04 -3.11 7.58
N TYR A 38 16.19 -2.66 6.34
CA TYR A 38 17.32 -1.82 5.89
C TYR A 38 16.97 -0.32 5.84
N THR A 39 15.69 0.00 5.74
CA THR A 39 15.23 1.39 5.81
C THR A 39 15.07 1.85 7.25
N SER A 40 15.37 3.12 7.52
CA SER A 40 15.12 3.77 8.81
C SER A 40 13.71 4.34 8.95
N ASP A 41 12.89 4.33 7.89
CA ASP A 41 11.50 4.78 7.95
C ASP A 41 10.62 3.73 8.65
N LEU A 42 10.29 4.02 9.92
CA LEU A 42 9.52 3.14 10.82
C LEU A 42 8.10 2.83 10.35
N ARG A 43 7.62 3.49 9.29
CA ARG A 43 6.32 3.17 8.68
C ARG A 43 6.37 1.86 7.92
N PHE A 44 7.52 1.49 7.38
CA PHE A 44 7.71 0.24 6.66
C PHE A 44 7.93 -0.91 7.64
N LEU A 45 7.20 -1.99 7.47
CA LEU A 45 7.30 -3.19 8.30
C LEU A 45 7.13 -4.43 7.42
N VAL A 46 7.80 -5.52 7.80
CA VAL A 46 7.52 -6.84 7.25
C VAL A 46 6.63 -7.60 8.23
N ILE A 47 5.53 -8.13 7.71
CA ILE A 47 4.66 -9.07 8.43
C ILE A 47 4.88 -10.45 7.83
N HIS A 48 5.35 -11.36 8.67
CA HIS A 48 5.56 -12.77 8.34
C HIS A 48 5.09 -13.63 9.52
N PRO A 49 3.86 -14.18 9.46
CA PRO A 49 3.36 -15.08 10.49
C PRO A 49 4.24 -16.35 10.59
N GLU A 50 4.43 -16.87 11.80
CA GLU A 50 5.20 -18.10 11.99
C GLU A 50 4.65 -19.25 11.12
N LYS A 51 5.57 -20.00 10.49
CA LYS A 51 5.26 -21.13 9.60
C LYS A 51 4.38 -20.76 8.38
N SER A 52 4.29 -19.49 8.02
CA SER A 52 3.59 -19.06 6.81
C SER A 52 4.57 -18.85 5.66
N GLU A 53 4.18 -19.18 4.44
CA GLU A 53 4.94 -18.82 3.24
C GLU A 53 4.73 -17.35 2.83
N ASN A 54 3.80 -16.66 3.51
CA ASN A 54 3.40 -15.31 3.15
C ASN A 54 4.34 -14.26 3.74
N TRP A 55 4.93 -13.46 2.86
CA TRP A 55 5.66 -12.25 3.21
C TRP A 55 4.87 -11.02 2.75
N THR A 56 4.56 -10.13 3.68
CA THR A 56 3.80 -8.90 3.41
C THR A 56 4.60 -7.67 3.81
N LEU A 57 4.74 -6.71 2.88
CA LEU A 57 5.24 -5.38 3.22
C LEU A 57 4.07 -4.50 3.64
N GLN A 58 4.09 -4.00 4.88
CA GLN A 58 3.14 -3.02 5.38
C GLN A 58 3.77 -1.62 5.38
N ILE A 59 2.99 -0.61 4.97
CA ILE A 59 3.35 0.80 5.09
C ILE A 59 2.30 1.49 5.96
N LYS A 60 2.66 1.87 7.18
CA LYS A 60 1.79 2.63 8.09
C LYS A 60 1.66 4.07 7.61
N SER A 61 0.45 4.62 7.65
CA SER A 61 0.16 6.00 7.23
C SER A 61 0.85 6.39 5.91
N PRO A 62 0.51 5.71 4.80
CA PRO A 62 1.13 5.93 3.50
C PRO A 62 0.84 7.35 2.98
N GLN A 63 1.82 7.93 2.32
CA GLN A 63 1.77 9.27 1.73
C GLN A 63 1.85 9.16 0.21
N GLU A 64 1.40 10.18 -0.50
CA GLU A 64 1.40 10.20 -1.98
C GLU A 64 2.80 9.88 -2.54
N ARG A 65 3.85 10.38 -1.88
CA ARG A 65 5.25 10.08 -2.22
C ARG A 65 5.67 8.62 -2.07
N ASP A 66 4.89 7.77 -1.42
CA ASP A 66 5.15 6.34 -1.31
C ASP A 66 4.59 5.59 -2.53
N SER A 67 3.83 6.26 -3.41
CA SER A 67 3.38 5.67 -4.67
C SER A 67 4.56 5.28 -5.56
N GLY A 68 4.38 4.18 -6.29
CA GLY A 68 5.41 3.62 -7.17
C GLY A 68 5.42 2.10 -7.17
N VAL A 69 6.46 1.54 -7.79
CA VAL A 69 6.64 0.09 -7.89
C VAL A 69 7.55 -0.42 -6.78
N TYR A 70 7.07 -1.46 -6.11
CA TYR A 70 7.82 -2.24 -5.13
C TYR A 70 8.04 -3.63 -5.69
N GLU A 71 9.25 -4.15 -5.57
CA GLU A 71 9.61 -5.49 -6.00
C GLU A 71 9.82 -6.37 -4.79
N CYS A 72 9.26 -7.56 -4.86
CA CYS A 72 9.55 -8.63 -3.93
C CYS A 72 10.38 -9.70 -4.64
N GLN A 73 11.52 -10.09 -4.07
CA GLN A 73 12.43 -11.07 -4.67
C GLN A 73 12.60 -12.29 -3.75
N VAL A 74 12.72 -13.46 -4.35
CA VAL A 74 13.10 -14.72 -3.67
C VAL A 74 14.50 -15.10 -4.14
N SER A 75 15.37 -15.53 -3.22
CA SER A 75 16.78 -15.86 -3.48
C SER A 75 16.99 -17.20 -4.23
N THR A 76 16.18 -17.47 -5.25
CA THR A 76 16.36 -18.60 -6.17
C THR A 76 17.43 -18.31 -7.20
N GLU A 77 17.92 -19.36 -7.87
CA GLU A 77 18.77 -19.25 -9.06
C GLU A 77 18.05 -19.88 -10.27
N PRO A 78 17.65 -19.11 -11.30
CA PRO A 78 17.74 -17.65 -11.40
C PRO A 78 16.78 -16.93 -10.44
N LYS A 79 17.08 -15.67 -10.11
CA LYS A 79 16.26 -14.87 -9.19
C LYS A 79 14.82 -14.75 -9.68
N MET A 80 13.87 -15.11 -8.83
CA MET A 80 12.44 -14.90 -9.04
C MET A 80 12.00 -13.61 -8.37
N SER A 81 11.18 -12.79 -9.05
CA SER A 81 10.63 -11.57 -8.47
C SER A 81 9.20 -11.27 -8.91
N LEU A 82 8.50 -10.47 -8.09
CA LEU A 82 7.14 -9.99 -8.35
C LEU A 82 7.06 -8.50 -8.07
N ASN A 83 6.46 -7.75 -8.99
CA ASN A 83 6.30 -6.30 -8.88
C ASN A 83 4.88 -5.92 -8.43
N TYR A 84 4.81 -4.94 -7.54
CA TYR A 84 3.60 -4.38 -6.95
C TYR A 84 3.53 -2.89 -7.23
N SER A 85 2.46 -2.43 -7.87
CA SER A 85 2.20 -1.00 -8.09
C SER A 85 1.31 -0.46 -6.96
N LEU A 86 1.88 0.43 -6.15
CA LEU A 86 1.15 1.16 -5.12
C LEU A 86 0.76 2.55 -5.65
N ASN A 87 -0.52 2.88 -5.54
CA ASN A 87 -1.03 4.22 -5.82
C ASN A 87 -1.73 4.77 -4.59
N VAL A 88 -1.10 5.74 -3.93
CA VAL A 88 -1.63 6.40 -2.73
C VAL A 88 -2.31 7.69 -3.16
N VAL A 89 -3.64 7.70 -3.19
CA VAL A 89 -4.44 8.88 -3.51
C VAL A 89 -5.02 9.47 -2.22
N ASP A 90 -4.96 10.80 -2.08
CA ASP A 90 -5.72 11.48 -1.04
C ASP A 90 -7.20 11.55 -1.45
N LYS A 91 -8.09 11.22 -0.51
CA LYS A 91 -9.52 11.42 -0.73
C LYS A 91 -9.80 12.91 -0.72
N GLN A 92 -10.14 13.47 -1.88
CA GLN A 92 -10.82 14.76 -1.96
C GLN A 92 -12.32 14.49 -1.94
N CYS A 93 -13.07 15.06 -0.99
CA CYS A 93 -14.54 15.07 -1.08
C CYS A 93 -14.92 16.38 -1.76
N THR A 94 -15.45 16.29 -2.97
CA THR A 94 -16.06 17.44 -3.65
C THR A 94 -17.53 17.50 -3.26
N VAL A 95 -17.90 18.52 -2.50
CA VAL A 95 -19.29 18.81 -2.15
C VAL A 95 -19.90 19.64 -3.25
N TYR A 96 -20.92 19.12 -3.91
CA TYR A 96 -21.72 19.87 -4.87
C TYR A 96 -22.82 20.63 -4.13
N THR A 97 -22.86 21.95 -4.29
CA THR A 97 -23.91 22.83 -3.76
C THR A 97 -24.64 23.49 -4.94
N GLU A 98 -25.81 24.07 -4.68
CA GLU A 98 -26.54 24.88 -5.68
C GLU A 98 -25.72 26.08 -6.19
N ARG A 99 -24.64 26.46 -5.50
CA ARG A 99 -23.74 27.56 -5.84
C ARG A 99 -22.45 27.12 -6.55
N GLY A 100 -22.30 25.83 -6.84
CA GLY A 100 -21.10 25.24 -7.43
C GLY A 100 -20.49 24.12 -6.59
N SER A 101 -19.32 23.60 -7.00
CA SER A 101 -18.59 22.54 -6.32
C SER A 101 -17.47 23.09 -5.43
N VAL A 102 -17.33 22.54 -4.22
CA VAL A 102 -16.22 22.84 -3.30
C VAL A 102 -15.44 21.56 -3.04
N THR A 103 -14.17 21.55 -3.39
CA THR A 103 -13.25 20.46 -3.04
C THR A 103 -12.74 20.69 -1.63
N LEU A 104 -13.11 19.79 -0.71
CA LEU A 104 -12.67 19.84 0.68
C LEU A 104 -11.48 18.88 0.85
N ASP A 105 -10.41 19.42 1.42
CA ASP A 105 -9.40 18.60 2.08
C ASP A 105 -10.05 17.93 3.28
N VAL A 106 -10.02 16.60 3.27
CA VAL A 106 -10.60 15.76 4.33
C VAL A 106 -9.88 16.16 5.64
N GLY A 107 -10.60 16.89 6.50
CA GLY A 107 -10.04 17.50 7.73
C GLY A 107 -10.95 18.47 8.50
N ARG A 108 -11.94 19.10 7.85
CA ARG A 108 -12.86 20.05 8.50
C ARG A 108 -14.29 19.48 8.57
N SER A 109 -14.77 19.27 9.80
CA SER A 109 -16.17 18.99 10.07
C SER A 109 -17.02 20.22 9.76
N LEU A 110 -17.71 20.22 8.63
CA LEU A 110 -18.87 21.09 8.41
C LEU A 110 -20.11 20.21 8.47
N GLY A 111 -21.11 20.67 9.22
CA GLY A 111 -22.28 19.89 9.60
C GLY A 111 -22.96 19.13 8.46
N SER A 112 -23.37 17.91 8.79
CA SER A 112 -24.46 17.11 8.19
C SER A 112 -24.55 16.96 6.66
N SER A 113 -23.48 17.13 5.87
CA SER A 113 -23.51 16.83 4.43
C SER A 113 -22.94 15.44 4.17
N SER A 114 -23.82 14.48 3.89
CA SER A 114 -23.45 13.11 3.52
C SER A 114 -22.68 13.11 2.19
N CYS A 115 -21.37 12.82 2.22
CA CYS A 115 -20.57 12.59 1.00
C CYS A 115 -20.99 11.23 0.40
N SER A 116 -21.64 11.22 -0.76
CA SER A 116 -22.09 10.00 -1.45
C SER A 116 -20.97 9.40 -2.31
N TYR A 117 -20.61 8.14 -2.05
CA TYR A 117 -19.55 7.42 -2.77
C TYR A 117 -20.08 6.77 -4.06
N THR A 118 -19.40 6.96 -5.19
CA THR A 118 -19.60 6.12 -6.37
C THR A 118 -18.74 4.86 -6.24
N ARG A 119 -19.39 3.70 -6.16
CA ARG A 119 -18.74 2.38 -6.07
C ARG A 119 -17.85 2.14 -7.31
N LEU A 120 -16.53 2.32 -7.18
CA LEU A 120 -15.57 1.92 -8.21
C LEU A 120 -15.50 0.40 -8.29
N ARG A 121 -15.67 -0.12 -9.51
CA ARG A 121 -15.67 -1.56 -9.84
C ARG A 121 -14.30 -2.17 -9.53
N GLU A 122 -14.31 -3.32 -8.84
CA GLU A 122 -13.18 -4.25 -8.84
C GLU A 122 -12.91 -4.70 -10.28
N PHE A 123 -11.88 -4.15 -10.92
CA PHE A 123 -11.31 -4.80 -12.08
C PHE A 123 -10.54 -6.02 -11.59
N ARG A 124 -11.09 -7.21 -11.87
CA ARG A 124 -10.42 -8.50 -11.70
C ARG A 124 -9.23 -8.61 -12.67
N SER A 125 -8.17 -7.87 -12.38
CA SER A 125 -6.82 -8.13 -12.89
C SER A 125 -5.86 -7.69 -11.80
N ALA A 126 -5.43 -8.67 -11.01
CA ALA A 126 -4.50 -8.51 -9.90
C ALA A 126 -3.28 -7.68 -10.33
N ARG A 127 -2.96 -6.59 -9.60
CA ARG A 127 -1.64 -5.90 -9.52
C ARG A 127 -1.67 -4.44 -9.03
N VAL A 128 -2.84 -3.85 -8.78
CA VAL A 128 -2.96 -2.47 -8.25
C VAL A 128 -3.71 -2.49 -6.93
N ILE A 129 -3.05 -2.07 -5.85
CA ILE A 129 -3.67 -1.94 -4.53
C ILE A 129 -4.04 -0.47 -4.32
N HIS A 130 -5.33 -0.17 -4.44
CA HIS A 130 -5.90 1.12 -4.06
C HIS A 130 -6.24 1.09 -2.57
N LEU A 131 -5.74 2.06 -1.82
CA LEU A 131 -6.12 2.22 -0.40
C LEU A 131 -7.31 3.13 -0.31
N PHE A 132 -8.43 2.57 0.14
CA PHE A 132 -9.62 3.33 0.50
C PHE A 132 -9.69 3.41 2.03
N ASP A 133 -9.74 4.64 2.54
CA ASP A 133 -10.14 4.88 3.93
C ASP A 133 -11.56 4.30 4.16
N GLN A 134 -11.76 3.58 5.26
CA GLN A 134 -13.02 2.91 5.56
C GLN A 134 -13.69 3.51 6.80
N PHE A 135 -13.65 4.84 6.99
CA PHE A 135 -14.53 5.51 7.95
C PHE A 135 -15.03 6.87 7.44
N CYS A 136 -16.35 7.04 7.48
CA CYS A 136 -17.04 8.28 7.79
C CYS A 136 -17.71 8.06 9.15
#